data_AF-A0A085VFJ1-F1
#
_entry.id   AF-A0A085VFJ1-F1
#
_cell.length_a   1.000
_cell.length_b   1.000
_cell.length_c   1.000
_cell.angle_alpha   90.00
_cell.angle_beta   90.00
_cell.angle_gamma   90.00
#
_symmetry.space_group_name_H-M   'P 1'
#
loop_
_entity.id
_entity.type
_entity.pdbx_description
1 polymer ?
#
loop_
_entity_poly.entity_id
_entity_poly.type
_entity_poly.pdbx_seq_one_letter_code
_entity_poly.pdbx_strand_id
1 'polypeptide(L)'
;MIPQFVRVAAIDNEQSHLDKIYSALVSSGFWVMPFLYDFGTVKPTPPNPYNGIRIVFTDIHLVDGGMNNMAQQALAIIACLKKVVCDGPYVLIFWTKFPDDAKVVFEDIVARAKDNECVAPVAYGCMDKGLVLGLEEYPDRLPEILTQLNEAIESCGALLLSISWEERVSQAAIRSTYRLFDLAHQQSPSDPLTNWHQLLAYLSTEAVGEAQAAIAPVAAMDVALLPILEDRLHISFENVESLNELLGQQFGKSNLVSKSALNAHYLVSTLSSSSKNSPSTRGVVSVIDRGAWDAHQLELWGQTCNDVLVKEFFLPAQKFDKKFMDSLSPCVVTLTPECDDVQGKVGSYRYLLGVLIPYSDSVRSFYYSKSKRQYSNLSIFDVGVLSIDVGDGVKDYCLLISSNRFFAKPTTDLLHAVPKLRLRRATLEELSHHYATHARRPGVMRFSLY
;
A
#
# COMPACT_ATOMS: atom_id res chain seq x y z
N MET A 1 26.14 -1.49 -2.02
CA MET A 1 26.11 -0.63 -0.80
C MET A 1 24.73 -0.77 -0.18
N ILE A 2 24.66 -1.34 1.01
CA ILE A 2 23.40 -1.52 1.74
C ILE A 2 22.91 -0.18 2.30
N PRO A 3 21.60 0.11 2.25
CA PRO A 3 21.03 1.29 2.89
C PRO A 3 21.27 1.30 4.41
N GLN A 4 21.72 2.44 4.93
CA GLN A 4 22.16 2.58 6.33
C GLN A 4 20.99 2.71 7.32
N PHE A 5 19.80 3.13 6.89
CA PHE A 5 18.62 3.30 7.75
C PHE A 5 17.65 2.11 7.67
N VAL A 6 18.16 0.93 7.36
CA VAL A 6 17.40 -0.33 7.49
C VAL A 6 17.27 -0.72 8.97
N ARG A 7 16.06 -1.14 9.39
CA ARG A 7 15.87 -1.65 10.76
C ARG A 7 16.40 -3.07 10.85
N VAL A 8 17.37 -3.25 11.74
CA VAL A 8 18.05 -4.52 11.97
C VAL A 8 17.76 -5.02 13.39
N ALA A 9 17.57 -6.33 13.53
CA ALA A 9 17.59 -6.98 14.84
C ALA A 9 18.81 -7.91 14.95
N ALA A 10 19.38 -8.02 16.14
CA ALA A 10 20.43 -8.99 16.45
C ALA A 10 19.98 -9.87 17.63
N ILE A 11 20.14 -11.19 17.49
CA ILE A 11 19.72 -12.17 18.49
C ILE A 11 20.88 -13.12 18.78
N ASP A 12 21.22 -13.27 20.05
CA ASP A 12 22.17 -14.28 20.54
C ASP A 12 21.75 -14.69 21.97
N ASN A 13 22.16 -15.86 22.43
CA ASN A 13 21.88 -16.38 23.77
C ASN A 13 22.93 -15.97 24.81
N GLU A 14 24.09 -15.46 24.37
CA GLU A 14 25.16 -14.98 25.23
C GLU A 14 25.30 -13.45 25.13
N GLN A 15 25.23 -12.76 26.26
CA GLN A 15 25.33 -11.29 26.32
C GLN A 15 26.64 -10.78 25.69
N SER A 16 27.76 -11.46 25.97
CA SER A 16 29.08 -11.06 25.45
C SER A 16 29.13 -11.13 23.91
N HIS A 17 28.49 -12.14 23.33
CA HIS A 17 28.38 -12.30 21.89
C HIS A 17 27.44 -11.28 21.28
N LEU A 18 26.28 -11.06 21.91
CA LEU A 18 25.31 -10.05 21.49
C LEU A 18 25.92 -8.65 21.42
N ASP A 19 26.70 -8.27 22.44
CA ASP A 19 27.37 -6.96 22.51
C ASP A 19 28.40 -6.80 21.38
N LYS A 20 29.09 -7.88 21.00
CA LYS A 20 30.09 -7.89 19.91
C LYS A 20 29.44 -7.76 18.54
N ILE A 21 28.40 -8.55 18.23
CA ILE A 21 27.70 -8.42 16.95
C ILE A 21 26.99 -7.07 16.84
N TYR A 22 26.41 -6.57 17.94
CA TYR A 22 25.86 -5.22 18.01
C TYR A 22 26.92 -4.16 17.64
N SER A 23 28.08 -4.20 18.30
CA SER A 23 29.16 -3.23 18.08
C SER A 23 29.72 -3.30 16.65
N ALA A 24 29.87 -4.48 16.08
CA ALA A 24 30.32 -4.67 14.70
C ALA A 24 29.33 -4.09 13.68
N LEU A 25 28.03 -4.32 13.88
CA LEU A 25 26.98 -3.80 13.01
C LEU A 25 26.84 -2.27 13.13
N VAL A 26 26.93 -1.72 14.34
CA VAL A 26 26.92 -0.26 14.54
C VAL A 26 28.13 0.40 13.90
N SER A 27 29.32 -0.22 14.03
CA SER A 27 30.54 0.25 13.36
C SER A 27 30.44 0.18 11.84
N SER A 28 29.55 -0.68 11.33
CA SER A 28 29.21 -0.81 9.91
C SER A 28 28.12 0.16 9.45
N GLY A 29 27.59 1.01 10.35
CA GLY A 29 26.59 2.05 10.06
C GLY A 29 25.14 1.62 10.19
N PHE A 30 24.85 0.45 10.77
CA PHE A 30 23.48 -0.03 10.96
C PHE A 30 22.86 0.46 12.27
N TRP A 31 21.55 0.70 12.22
CA TRP A 31 20.71 0.86 13.40
C TRP A 31 20.18 -0.51 13.85
N VAL A 32 20.71 -1.02 14.97
CA VAL A 32 20.46 -2.39 15.44
C VAL A 32 19.72 -2.40 16.76
N MET A 33 18.71 -3.26 16.85
CA MET A 33 18.03 -3.62 18.09
C MET A 33 18.57 -4.96 18.61
N PRO A 34 19.33 -4.97 19.73
CA PRO A 34 19.85 -6.21 20.31
C PRO A 34 18.80 -6.91 21.18
N PHE A 35 18.73 -8.23 21.08
CA PHE A 35 17.83 -9.09 21.82
C PHE A 35 18.58 -10.30 22.38
N LEU A 36 18.63 -10.42 23.70
CA LEU A 36 19.18 -11.60 24.35
C LEU A 36 18.14 -12.71 24.34
N TYR A 37 18.45 -13.84 23.74
CA TYR A 37 17.63 -15.04 23.84
C TYR A 37 17.69 -15.59 25.26
N ASP A 38 16.52 -15.89 25.83
CA ASP A 38 16.41 -16.50 27.14
C ASP A 38 15.18 -17.43 27.17
N PHE A 39 15.42 -18.74 27.33
CA PHE A 39 14.40 -19.80 27.46
C PHE A 39 13.18 -19.68 26.51
N GLY A 40 13.42 -19.55 25.21
CA GLY A 40 12.35 -19.52 24.20
C GLY A 40 11.70 -18.15 24.00
N THR A 41 12.29 -17.08 24.56
CA THR A 41 11.88 -15.69 24.33
C THR A 41 13.10 -14.79 24.13
N VAL A 42 12.85 -13.51 23.89
CA VAL A 42 13.86 -12.44 23.79
C VAL A 42 13.74 -11.43 24.93
N LYS A 43 14.87 -10.87 25.35
CA LYS A 43 14.99 -9.80 26.34
C LYS A 43 15.73 -8.60 25.74
N PRO A 44 15.19 -7.37 25.85
CA PRO A 44 13.86 -7.04 26.36
C PRO A 44 12.76 -7.65 25.46
N THR A 45 11.65 -8.07 26.06
CA THR A 45 10.51 -8.58 25.29
C THR A 45 9.70 -7.40 24.77
N PRO A 46 9.57 -7.22 23.44
CA PRO A 46 8.76 -6.14 22.91
C PRO A 46 7.28 -6.38 23.20
N PRO A 47 6.49 -5.32 23.49
CA PRO A 47 5.07 -5.45 23.78
C PRO A 47 4.27 -5.92 22.56
N ASN A 48 4.72 -5.53 21.36
CA ASN A 48 4.23 -6.01 20.07
C ASN A 48 5.43 -6.17 19.13
N PRO A 49 5.39 -7.10 18.17
CA PRO A 49 6.42 -7.21 17.14
C PRO A 49 6.58 -5.89 16.36
N TYR A 50 7.79 -5.62 15.88
CA TYR A 50 8.10 -4.38 15.17
C TYR A 50 7.81 -4.52 13.68
N ASN A 51 7.21 -3.47 13.11
CA ASN A 51 7.07 -3.32 11.66
C ASN A 51 8.39 -2.84 11.04
N GLY A 52 8.69 -3.31 9.83
CA GLY A 52 9.79 -2.81 9.00
C GLY A 52 11.16 -3.35 9.37
N ILE A 53 11.26 -4.39 10.20
CA ILE A 53 12.52 -5.14 10.35
C ILE A 53 12.77 -5.91 9.05
N ARG A 54 13.88 -5.60 8.37
CA ARG A 54 14.22 -6.20 7.07
C ARG A 54 15.34 -7.23 7.18
N ILE A 55 16.16 -7.14 8.23
CA ILE A 55 17.31 -8.01 8.44
C ILE A 55 17.34 -8.44 9.91
N VAL A 56 17.46 -9.74 10.15
CA VAL A 56 17.66 -10.30 11.49
C VAL A 56 18.95 -11.09 11.50
N PHE A 57 19.91 -10.64 12.29
CA PHE A 57 21.12 -11.39 12.62
C PHE A 57 20.79 -12.32 13.78
N THR A 58 21.09 -13.60 13.64
CA THR A 58 20.87 -14.57 14.72
C THR A 58 21.97 -15.61 14.75
N ASP A 59 22.39 -16.01 15.95
CA ASP A 59 23.12 -17.28 16.06
C ASP A 59 22.18 -18.43 15.67
N ILE A 60 22.75 -19.51 15.15
CA ILE A 60 22.06 -20.78 14.95
C ILE A 60 21.85 -21.47 16.29
N HIS A 61 22.85 -21.44 17.17
CA HIS A 61 22.87 -22.27 18.38
C HIS A 61 22.35 -21.53 19.62
N LEU A 62 21.06 -21.19 19.61
CA LEU A 62 20.42 -20.48 20.72
C LEU A 62 20.13 -21.36 21.96
N VAL A 63 19.98 -22.68 21.77
CA VAL A 63 19.63 -23.61 22.87
C VAL A 63 20.77 -24.58 23.16
N ASP A 64 21.01 -24.82 24.45
CA ASP A 64 21.93 -25.86 24.93
C ASP A 64 21.36 -27.26 24.60
N GLY A 65 22.00 -27.96 23.66
CA GLY A 65 21.48 -29.24 23.19
C GLY A 65 22.27 -29.91 22.07
N GLY A 66 23.60 -29.74 22.01
CA GLY A 66 24.48 -30.39 21.03
C GLY A 66 24.23 -30.00 19.56
N MET A 67 25.25 -30.15 18.72
CA MET A 67 25.21 -29.80 17.29
C MET A 67 24.21 -30.64 16.45
N ASN A 68 23.52 -31.62 17.03
CA ASN A 68 22.65 -32.56 16.30
C ASN A 68 21.15 -32.25 16.39
N ASN A 69 20.72 -31.15 17.03
CA ASN A 69 19.30 -30.81 17.20
C ASN A 69 18.84 -29.56 16.44
N MET A 70 19.10 -29.52 15.12
CA MET A 70 18.75 -28.39 14.26
C MET A 70 17.27 -28.01 14.27
N ALA A 71 16.37 -28.98 14.47
CA ALA A 71 14.94 -28.72 14.61
C ALA A 71 14.61 -27.90 15.86
N GLN A 72 15.27 -28.18 16.99
CA GLN A 72 15.10 -27.40 18.22
C GLN A 72 15.65 -25.98 18.06
N GLN A 73 16.79 -25.81 17.36
CA GLN A 73 17.34 -24.50 17.06
C GLN A 73 16.40 -23.67 16.17
N ALA A 74 15.83 -24.28 15.11
CA ALA A 74 14.84 -23.64 14.26
C ALA A 74 13.60 -23.18 15.05
N LEU A 75 13.08 -24.01 15.96
CA LEU A 75 11.95 -23.63 16.82
C LEU A 75 12.28 -22.48 17.77
N ALA A 76 13.49 -22.45 18.33
CA ALA A 76 13.94 -21.34 19.19
C ALA A 76 14.01 -20.02 18.39
N ILE A 77 14.57 -20.06 17.18
CA ILE A 77 14.62 -18.91 16.29
C ILE A 77 13.21 -18.45 15.90
N ILE A 78 12.30 -19.37 15.54
CA ILE A 78 10.89 -19.04 15.27
C ILE A 78 10.25 -18.33 16.46
N ALA A 79 10.47 -18.81 17.68
CA ALA A 79 9.92 -18.20 18.89
C ALA A 79 10.39 -16.74 19.05
N CYS A 80 11.67 -16.44 18.76
CA CYS A 80 12.20 -15.08 18.72
C CYS A 80 11.56 -14.25 17.61
N LEU A 81 11.50 -14.78 16.39
CA LEU A 81 10.99 -14.07 15.21
C LEU A 81 9.53 -13.64 15.40
N LYS A 82 8.69 -14.49 15.99
CA LYS A 82 7.30 -14.13 16.36
C LYS A 82 7.19 -12.95 17.31
N LYS A 83 8.19 -12.73 18.15
CA LYS A 83 8.21 -11.60 19.10
C LYS A 83 8.78 -10.34 18.46
N VAL A 84 9.73 -10.49 17.54
CA VAL A 84 10.51 -9.38 17.00
C VAL A 84 9.89 -8.82 15.72
N VAL A 85 9.44 -9.67 14.79
CA VAL A 85 9.03 -9.28 13.44
C VAL A 85 7.51 -9.34 13.29
N CYS A 86 6.89 -8.22 12.91
CA CYS A 86 5.46 -8.14 12.63
C CYS A 86 5.13 -8.59 11.21
N ASP A 87 5.81 -8.00 10.22
CA ASP A 87 5.46 -8.09 8.80
C ASP A 87 6.71 -8.41 7.95
N GLY A 88 6.50 -9.06 6.81
CA GLY A 88 7.54 -9.33 5.82
C GLY A 88 7.63 -8.26 4.72
N PRO A 89 8.50 -8.45 3.71
CA PRO A 89 9.57 -9.45 3.66
C PRO A 89 10.77 -9.08 4.55
N TYR A 90 11.50 -10.09 5.04
CA TYR A 90 12.76 -9.91 5.78
C TYR A 90 13.69 -11.14 5.57
N VAL A 91 14.97 -10.98 5.90
CA VAL A 91 15.99 -12.03 5.74
C VAL A 91 16.68 -12.38 7.05
N LEU A 92 17.19 -13.61 7.12
CA LEU A 92 18.00 -14.09 8.24
C LEU A 92 19.48 -14.09 7.85
N ILE A 93 20.33 -13.43 8.63
CA ILE A 93 21.78 -13.57 8.50
C ILE A 93 22.27 -14.39 9.69
N PHE A 94 22.69 -15.62 9.42
CA PHE A 94 23.27 -16.48 10.44
C PHE A 94 24.73 -16.11 10.65
N TRP A 95 25.06 -15.61 11.84
CA TRP A 95 26.45 -15.36 12.20
C TRP A 95 26.98 -16.55 13.00
N THR A 96 27.65 -17.47 12.30
CA THR A 96 27.92 -18.82 12.81
C THR A 96 29.36 -19.24 12.51
N LYS A 97 29.85 -20.23 13.27
CA LYS A 97 31.09 -20.96 12.95
C LYS A 97 30.85 -22.16 12.02
N PHE A 98 29.58 -22.53 11.82
CA PHE A 98 29.15 -23.70 11.06
C PHE A 98 28.19 -23.28 9.94
N PRO A 99 28.71 -22.74 8.82
CA PRO A 99 27.87 -22.24 7.72
C PRO A 99 27.04 -23.35 7.05
N ASP A 100 27.50 -24.60 7.10
CA ASP A 100 26.79 -25.76 6.53
C ASP A 100 25.44 -26.01 7.22
N ASP A 101 25.30 -25.65 8.50
CA ASP A 101 24.06 -25.81 9.27
C ASP A 101 22.99 -24.78 8.87
N ALA A 102 23.40 -23.61 8.36
CA ALA A 102 22.52 -22.48 8.08
C ALA A 102 21.41 -22.84 7.09
N LYS A 103 21.74 -23.63 6.05
CA LYS A 103 20.76 -24.07 5.05
C LYS A 103 19.70 -24.96 5.67
N VAL A 104 20.12 -25.96 6.44
CA VAL A 104 19.22 -26.93 7.08
C VAL A 104 18.28 -26.20 8.04
N VAL A 105 18.82 -25.31 8.87
CA VAL A 105 18.03 -24.52 9.84
C VAL A 105 17.06 -23.58 9.14
N PHE A 106 17.47 -22.91 8.06
CA PHE A 106 16.59 -22.04 7.29
C PHE A 106 15.41 -22.81 6.68
N GLU A 107 15.68 -23.94 6.01
CA GLU A 107 14.64 -24.79 5.43
C GLU A 107 13.64 -25.25 6.50
N ASP A 108 14.15 -25.62 7.67
CA ASP A 108 13.38 -26.04 8.83
C ASP A 108 12.53 -24.90 9.44
N ILE A 109 13.02 -23.65 9.40
CA ILE A 109 12.27 -22.45 9.82
C ILE A 109 11.12 -22.20 8.84
N VAL A 110 11.41 -22.17 7.54
CA VAL A 110 10.42 -21.89 6.49
C VAL A 110 9.31 -22.95 6.50
N ALA A 111 9.67 -24.23 6.63
CA ALA A 111 8.71 -25.33 6.67
C ALA A 111 7.73 -25.25 7.86
N ARG A 112 8.18 -24.68 8.99
CA ARG A 112 7.40 -24.62 10.24
C ARG A 112 6.77 -23.26 10.52
N ALA A 113 7.13 -22.22 9.77
CA ALA A 113 6.70 -20.84 10.03
C ALA A 113 5.16 -20.69 10.08
N LYS A 114 4.45 -21.27 9.11
CA LYS A 114 2.98 -21.18 9.03
C LYS A 114 2.29 -21.85 10.22
N ASP A 115 2.69 -23.08 10.55
CA ASP A 115 2.12 -23.85 11.67
C ASP A 115 2.39 -23.21 13.03
N ASN A 116 3.43 -22.37 13.10
CA ASN A 116 3.78 -21.60 14.28
C ASN A 116 3.30 -20.14 14.22
N GLU A 117 2.45 -19.73 13.27
CA GLU A 117 1.97 -18.35 13.15
C GLU A 117 3.12 -17.32 13.10
N CYS A 118 4.20 -17.65 12.39
CA CYS A 118 5.36 -16.80 12.18
C CYS A 118 5.41 -16.36 10.72
N VAL A 119 5.75 -15.09 10.47
CA VAL A 119 6.07 -14.64 9.12
C VAL A 119 7.36 -15.33 8.68
N ALA A 120 7.34 -16.04 7.57
CA ALA A 120 8.53 -16.73 7.08
C ALA A 120 9.56 -15.72 6.52
N PRO A 121 10.87 -15.90 6.81
CA PRO A 121 11.91 -15.15 6.12
C PRO A 121 11.97 -15.53 4.64
N VAL A 122 12.32 -14.58 3.78
CA VAL A 122 12.32 -14.79 2.32
C VAL A 122 13.64 -15.32 1.77
N ALA A 123 14.75 -15.09 2.48
CA ALA A 123 16.07 -15.63 2.16
C ALA A 123 16.95 -15.66 3.42
N TYR A 124 18.13 -16.25 3.28
CA TYR A 124 19.17 -16.20 4.31
C TYR A 124 20.56 -15.95 3.73
N GLY A 125 21.45 -15.47 4.59
CA GLY A 125 22.88 -15.38 4.34
C GLY A 125 23.67 -15.85 5.56
N CYS A 126 24.99 -15.88 5.43
CA CYS A 126 25.89 -16.28 6.50
C CYS A 126 27.00 -15.24 6.71
N MET A 127 27.46 -15.16 7.95
CA MET A 127 28.61 -14.36 8.36
C MET A 127 29.50 -15.19 9.27
N ASP A 128 30.81 -15.05 9.12
CA ASP A 128 31.77 -15.74 9.98
C ASP A 128 31.78 -15.14 11.39
N LYS A 129 31.32 -15.92 12.37
CA LYS A 129 31.32 -15.54 13.79
C LYS A 129 32.74 -15.22 14.30
N GLY A 130 33.77 -15.89 13.78
CA GLY A 130 35.16 -15.63 14.16
C GLY A 130 35.65 -14.23 13.77
N LEU A 131 35.24 -13.70 12.62
CA LEU A 131 35.58 -12.35 12.19
C LEU A 131 34.97 -11.29 13.11
N VAL A 132 33.70 -11.47 13.46
CA VAL A 132 32.98 -10.55 14.36
C VAL A 132 33.60 -10.55 15.75
N LEU A 133 33.86 -11.75 16.31
CA LEU A 133 34.39 -11.87 17.67
C LEU A 133 35.80 -11.28 17.84
N GLY A 134 36.58 -11.22 16.76
CA GLY A 134 37.94 -10.67 16.73
C GLY A 134 38.04 -9.19 16.37
N LEU A 135 36.93 -8.49 16.11
CA LEU A 135 36.96 -7.10 15.64
C LEU A 135 37.59 -6.13 16.64
N GLU A 136 37.37 -6.32 17.94
CA GLU A 136 37.97 -5.47 18.99
C GLU A 136 39.50 -5.60 19.02
N GLU A 137 40.01 -6.81 18.78
CA GLU A 137 41.45 -7.10 18.75
C GLU A 137 42.09 -6.69 17.41
N TYR A 138 41.31 -6.74 16.32
CA TYR A 138 41.75 -6.43 14.97
C TYR A 138 40.77 -5.48 14.24
N PRO A 139 40.69 -4.18 14.60
CA PRO A 139 39.76 -3.22 14.01
C PRO A 139 39.89 -3.05 12.49
N ASP A 140 41.10 -3.28 11.96
CA ASP A 140 41.40 -3.21 10.52
C ASP A 140 40.63 -4.25 9.68
N ARG A 141 39.95 -5.22 10.32
CA ARG A 141 39.08 -6.21 9.67
C ARG A 141 37.65 -5.74 9.41
N LEU A 142 37.29 -4.52 9.84
CA LEU A 142 35.95 -3.95 9.55
C LEU A 142 35.58 -3.99 8.06
N PRO A 143 36.48 -3.72 7.09
CA PRO A 143 36.18 -3.85 5.66
C PRO A 143 35.81 -5.28 5.24
N GLU A 144 36.36 -6.32 5.88
CA GLU A 144 36.03 -7.71 5.60
C GLU A 144 34.60 -8.04 6.09
N ILE A 145 34.23 -7.56 7.29
CA ILE A 145 32.86 -7.68 7.82
C ILE A 145 31.87 -6.95 6.91
N LEU A 146 32.20 -5.74 6.47
CA LEU A 146 31.39 -4.99 5.51
C LEU A 146 31.23 -5.74 4.19
N THR A 147 32.28 -6.42 3.71
CA THR A 147 32.21 -7.23 2.49
C THR A 147 31.25 -8.40 2.67
N GLN A 148 31.39 -9.18 3.75
CA GLN A 148 30.47 -10.30 4.03
C GLN A 148 29.01 -9.83 4.24
N LEU A 149 28.81 -8.69 4.90
CA LEU A 149 27.49 -8.07 5.04
C LEU A 149 26.87 -7.75 3.67
N ASN A 150 27.63 -7.07 2.81
CA ASN A 150 27.17 -6.74 1.46
C ASN A 150 26.85 -8.00 0.67
N GLU A 151 27.71 -9.02 0.67
CA GLU A 151 27.47 -10.28 -0.04
C GLU A 151 26.21 -11.01 0.48
N ALA A 152 26.07 -11.11 1.80
CA ALA A 152 24.93 -11.76 2.43
C ALA A 152 23.60 -11.07 2.07
N ILE A 153 23.59 -9.73 2.00
CA ILE A 153 22.39 -8.96 1.71
C ILE A 153 22.15 -8.83 0.19
N GLU A 154 23.20 -8.75 -0.63
CA GLU A 154 23.11 -8.77 -2.10
C GLU A 154 22.54 -10.09 -2.62
N SER A 155 22.86 -11.21 -1.94
CA SER A 155 22.25 -12.51 -2.23
C SER A 155 20.72 -12.52 -2.05
N CYS A 156 20.16 -11.56 -1.31
CA CYS A 156 18.73 -11.46 -1.04
C CYS A 156 17.93 -10.76 -2.17
N GLY A 157 18.59 -10.28 -3.23
CA GLY A 157 17.97 -9.85 -4.49
C GLY A 157 16.89 -8.78 -4.33
N ALA A 158 15.63 -9.10 -4.65
CA ALA A 158 14.52 -8.14 -4.69
C ALA A 158 14.24 -7.42 -3.35
N LEU A 159 14.69 -7.99 -2.22
CA LEU A 159 14.58 -7.29 -0.93
C LEU A 159 15.38 -5.98 -0.93
N LEU A 160 16.55 -5.94 -1.57
CA LEU A 160 17.37 -4.72 -1.67
C LEU A 160 16.63 -3.58 -2.37
N LEU A 161 15.81 -3.88 -3.37
CA LEU A 161 14.99 -2.88 -4.05
C LEU A 161 13.98 -2.25 -3.07
N SER A 162 13.39 -3.06 -2.20
CA SER A 162 12.43 -2.61 -1.19
C SER A 162 13.12 -1.78 -0.09
N ILE A 163 14.24 -2.27 0.44
CA ILE A 163 15.04 -1.54 1.44
C ILE A 163 15.53 -0.20 0.88
N SER A 164 16.04 -0.18 -0.37
CA SER A 164 16.48 1.05 -1.02
C SER A 164 15.33 2.04 -1.24
N TRP A 165 14.14 1.56 -1.63
CA TRP A 165 12.97 2.40 -1.74
C TRP A 165 12.58 3.03 -0.40
N GLU A 166 12.51 2.23 0.66
CA GLU A 166 12.19 2.68 2.02
C GLU A 166 13.17 3.74 2.53
N GLU A 167 14.47 3.52 2.32
CA GLU A 167 15.53 4.49 2.62
C GLU A 167 15.29 5.81 1.89
N ARG A 168 15.13 5.78 0.57
CA ARG A 168 14.96 7.00 -0.22
C ARG A 168 13.71 7.78 0.17
N VAL A 169 12.62 7.10 0.50
CA VAL A 169 11.41 7.74 1.03
C VAL A 169 11.65 8.34 2.41
N SER A 170 12.33 7.62 3.30
CA SER A 170 12.70 8.12 4.64
C SER A 170 13.57 9.37 4.57
N GLN A 171 14.62 9.35 3.74
CA GLN A 171 15.50 10.50 3.52
C GLN A 171 14.76 11.68 2.90
N ALA A 172 13.89 11.42 1.93
CA ALA A 172 13.06 12.46 1.33
C ALA A 172 12.17 13.13 2.40
N ALA A 173 11.54 12.34 3.29
CA ALA A 173 10.74 12.86 4.40
C ALA A 173 11.58 13.70 5.37
N ILE A 174 12.74 13.21 5.81
CA ILE A 174 13.66 13.92 6.71
C ILE A 174 14.08 15.27 6.11
N ARG A 175 14.48 15.28 4.83
CA ARG A 175 14.89 16.49 4.11
C ARG A 175 13.73 17.48 3.96
N SER A 176 12.51 16.99 3.71
CA SER A 176 11.30 17.82 3.66
C SER A 176 11.03 18.51 4.98
N THR A 177 11.02 17.77 6.10
CA THR A 177 10.75 18.35 7.42
C THR A 177 11.87 19.28 7.87
N TYR A 178 13.12 18.92 7.62
CA TYR A 178 14.27 19.76 7.94
C TYR A 178 14.23 21.10 7.20
N ARG A 179 13.87 21.10 5.91
CA ARG A 179 13.77 22.34 5.14
C ARG A 179 12.68 23.27 5.66
N LEU A 180 11.53 22.73 6.04
CA LEU A 180 10.46 23.55 6.64
C LEU A 180 10.87 24.12 8.00
N PHE A 181 11.55 23.31 8.82
CA PHE A 181 12.10 23.77 10.08
C PHE A 181 13.13 24.90 9.87
N ASP A 182 14.06 24.74 8.93
CA ASP A 182 15.07 25.75 8.56
C ASP A 182 14.41 27.05 8.06
N LEU A 183 13.37 26.97 7.22
CA LEU A 183 12.61 28.13 6.77
C LEU A 183 11.93 28.88 7.93
N ALA A 184 11.31 28.16 8.86
CA ALA A 184 10.69 28.75 10.04
C ALA A 184 11.74 29.39 10.97
N HIS A 185 12.89 28.73 11.14
CA HIS A 185 13.97 29.19 11.99
C HIS A 185 14.63 30.48 11.47
N GLN A 186 14.84 30.59 10.15
CA GLN A 186 15.46 31.77 9.53
C GLN A 186 14.63 33.05 9.68
N GLN A 187 13.29 32.95 9.76
CA GLN A 187 12.40 34.11 9.87
C GLN A 187 12.34 34.68 11.29
N SER A 188 12.46 33.83 12.31
CA SER A 188 12.45 34.24 13.71
C SER A 188 13.22 33.24 14.59
N PRO A 189 14.50 33.54 14.91
CA PRO A 189 15.36 32.60 15.66
C PRO A 189 15.00 32.44 17.14
N SER A 190 14.18 33.34 17.70
CA SER A 190 13.94 33.41 19.15
C SER A 190 13.01 32.32 19.69
N ASP A 191 12.17 31.71 18.85
CA ASP A 191 11.31 30.58 19.24
C ASP A 191 11.08 29.58 18.07
N PRO A 192 12.10 28.76 17.74
CA PRO A 192 12.08 27.91 16.54
C PRO A 192 10.97 26.86 16.55
N LEU A 193 10.64 26.31 17.73
CA LEU A 193 9.66 25.24 17.86
C LEU A 193 8.24 25.76 17.61
N THR A 194 7.88 26.89 18.23
CA THR A 194 6.57 27.52 18.00
C THR A 194 6.42 27.96 16.55
N ASN A 195 7.46 28.55 15.96
CA ASN A 195 7.43 28.98 14.57
C ASN A 195 7.27 27.79 13.61
N TRP A 196 7.94 26.66 13.87
CA TRP A 196 7.79 25.46 13.07
C TRP A 196 6.37 24.88 13.19
N HIS A 197 5.81 24.83 14.39
CA HIS A 197 4.43 24.38 14.60
C HIS A 197 3.42 25.29 13.89
N GLN A 198 3.58 26.62 13.99
CA GLN A 198 2.72 27.58 13.29
C GLN A 198 2.79 27.43 11.77
N LEU A 199 3.99 27.20 11.22
CA LEU A 199 4.17 26.94 9.78
C LEU A 199 3.43 25.67 9.35
N LEU A 200 3.56 24.57 10.11
CA LEU A 200 2.85 23.32 9.80
C LEU A 200 1.32 23.51 9.85
N ALA A 201 0.82 24.23 10.86
CA ALA A 201 -0.61 24.54 10.97
C ALA A 201 -1.10 25.44 9.82
N TYR A 202 -0.31 26.43 9.43
CA TYR A 202 -0.60 27.32 8.30
C TYR A 202 -0.68 26.54 6.98
N LEU A 203 0.34 25.73 6.67
CA LEU A 203 0.34 24.89 5.47
C LEU A 203 -0.84 23.91 5.44
N SER A 204 -1.16 23.29 6.58
CA SER A 204 -2.32 22.40 6.70
C SER A 204 -3.64 23.11 6.42
N THR A 205 -3.78 24.34 6.91
CA THR A 205 -4.98 25.18 6.70
C THR A 205 -5.11 25.60 5.25
N GLU A 206 -4.02 26.00 4.60
CA GLU A 206 -4.03 26.36 3.17
C GLU A 206 -4.30 25.14 2.27
N ALA A 207 -3.85 23.95 2.67
CA ALA A 207 -4.01 22.74 1.86
C ALA A 207 -5.46 22.22 1.81
N VAL A 208 -6.21 22.32 2.92
CA VAL A 208 -7.57 21.73 3.02
C VAL A 208 -8.63 22.68 3.58
N GLY A 209 -8.32 23.95 3.84
CA GLY A 209 -9.22 24.92 4.48
C GLY A 209 -9.34 24.78 6.00
N GLU A 210 -9.68 25.87 6.67
CA GLU A 210 -9.74 25.98 8.14
C GLU A 210 -10.70 24.97 8.79
N ALA A 211 -11.91 24.84 8.25
CA ALA A 211 -12.93 23.94 8.80
C ALA A 211 -12.47 22.47 8.79
N GLN A 212 -11.88 22.02 7.69
CA GLN A 212 -11.42 20.64 7.55
C GLN A 212 -10.12 20.38 8.32
N ALA A 213 -9.21 21.36 8.36
CA ALA A 213 -7.98 21.29 9.15
C ALA A 213 -8.29 21.17 10.65
N ALA A 214 -9.34 21.84 11.14
CA ALA A 214 -9.78 21.73 12.53
C ALA A 214 -10.35 20.33 12.87
N ILE A 215 -11.02 19.67 11.91
CA ILE A 215 -11.60 18.33 12.11
C ILE A 215 -10.51 17.25 12.13
N ALA A 216 -9.53 17.33 11.22
CA ALA A 216 -8.50 16.31 11.02
C ALA A 216 -7.11 16.93 10.74
N PRO A 217 -6.47 17.56 11.75
CA PRO A 217 -5.25 18.37 11.54
C PRO A 217 -4.06 17.56 11.01
N VAL A 218 -3.88 16.32 11.46
CA VAL A 218 -2.78 15.46 10.96
C VAL A 218 -3.00 15.06 9.51
N ALA A 219 -4.22 14.70 9.12
CA ALA A 219 -4.52 14.38 7.72
C ALA A 219 -4.36 15.62 6.81
N ALA A 220 -4.70 16.81 7.32
CA ALA A 220 -4.46 18.08 6.63
C ALA A 220 -2.95 18.34 6.44
N MET A 221 -2.15 18.07 7.48
CA MET A 221 -0.69 18.15 7.40
C MET A 221 -0.14 17.17 6.36
N ASP A 222 -0.62 15.93 6.32
CA ASP A 222 -0.20 14.94 5.33
C ASP A 222 -0.46 15.44 3.89
N VAL A 223 -1.62 16.03 3.63
CA VAL A 223 -1.95 16.63 2.32
C VAL A 223 -1.02 17.79 1.98
N ALA A 224 -0.66 18.62 2.97
CA ALA A 224 0.25 19.75 2.77
C ALA A 224 1.70 19.32 2.51
N LEU A 225 2.16 18.26 3.17
CA LEU A 225 3.55 17.78 3.09
C LEU A 225 3.79 16.84 1.90
N LEU A 226 2.76 16.15 1.41
CA LEU A 226 2.90 15.16 0.34
C LEU A 226 3.56 15.71 -0.94
N PRO A 227 3.18 16.90 -1.47
CA PRO A 227 3.85 17.45 -2.66
C PRO A 227 5.34 17.73 -2.45
N ILE A 228 5.72 18.13 -1.23
CA ILE A 228 7.12 18.39 -0.86
C ILE A 228 7.88 17.07 -0.80
N LEU A 229 7.29 16.04 -0.20
CA LEU A 229 7.86 14.69 -0.18
C LEU A 229 8.06 14.12 -1.59
N GLU A 230 7.06 14.27 -2.47
CA GLU A 230 7.12 13.81 -3.86
C GLU A 230 8.27 14.50 -4.61
N ASP A 231 8.39 15.82 -4.52
CA ASP A 231 9.50 16.58 -5.12
C ASP A 231 10.87 16.09 -4.63
N ARG A 232 11.01 15.88 -3.32
CA ARG A 232 12.28 15.37 -2.74
C ARG A 232 12.61 13.95 -3.17
N LEU A 233 11.60 13.10 -3.34
CA LEU A 233 11.80 11.74 -3.82
C LEU A 233 12.26 11.74 -5.28
N HIS A 234 11.76 12.66 -6.11
CA HIS A 234 12.20 12.82 -7.50
C HIS A 234 13.65 13.31 -7.64
N ILE A 235 14.14 14.10 -6.67
CA ILE A 235 15.51 14.65 -6.68
C ILE A 235 16.52 13.68 -6.03
N SER A 236 16.05 12.59 -5.40
CA SER A 236 16.92 11.61 -4.75
C SER A 236 17.58 10.67 -5.77
N PHE A 237 18.77 11.03 -6.24
CA PHE A 237 19.54 10.30 -7.26
C PHE A 237 20.68 9.43 -6.71
N GLU A 238 20.65 9.08 -5.42
CA GLU A 238 21.79 8.40 -4.80
C GLU A 238 21.93 6.94 -5.28
N ASN A 239 23.00 6.68 -6.04
CA ASN A 239 23.65 5.39 -6.31
C ASN A 239 22.72 4.16 -6.54
N VAL A 240 21.80 4.28 -7.50
CA VAL A 240 20.84 3.21 -7.88
C VAL A 240 21.26 2.36 -9.08
N GLU A 241 22.47 2.51 -9.61
CA GLU A 241 22.89 1.86 -10.86
C GLU A 241 22.82 0.33 -10.78
N SER A 242 23.39 -0.26 -9.73
CA SER A 242 23.31 -1.71 -9.46
C SER A 242 21.88 -2.21 -9.25
N LEU A 243 21.00 -1.37 -8.68
CA LEU A 243 19.58 -1.68 -8.50
C LEU A 243 18.80 -1.61 -9.81
N ASN A 244 19.16 -0.70 -10.71
CA ASN A 244 18.56 -0.60 -12.04
C ASN A 244 18.84 -1.85 -12.87
N GLU A 245 20.07 -2.38 -12.81
CA GLU A 245 20.41 -3.64 -13.47
C GLU A 245 19.61 -4.80 -12.89
N LEU A 246 19.57 -4.91 -11.56
CA LEU A 246 18.82 -5.97 -10.86
C LEU A 246 17.33 -5.97 -11.23
N LEU A 247 16.69 -4.80 -11.22
CA LEU A 247 15.28 -4.66 -11.57
C LEU A 247 15.04 -4.84 -13.08
N GLY A 248 15.92 -4.27 -13.91
CA GLY A 248 15.81 -4.30 -15.37
C GLY A 248 15.81 -5.72 -15.94
N GLN A 249 16.53 -6.65 -15.29
CA GLN A 249 16.51 -8.07 -15.64
C GLN A 249 15.12 -8.72 -15.52
N GLN A 250 14.18 -8.14 -14.78
CA GLN A 250 12.84 -8.70 -14.55
C GLN A 250 11.72 -8.03 -15.34
N PHE A 251 12.02 -6.96 -16.10
CA PHE A 251 10.99 -6.26 -16.87
C PHE A 251 10.29 -7.17 -17.89
N GLY A 252 8.96 -7.09 -17.91
CA GLY A 252 8.10 -7.87 -18.80
C GLY A 252 7.96 -9.36 -18.44
N LYS A 253 8.57 -9.85 -17.34
CA LYS A 253 8.62 -11.28 -17.01
C LYS A 253 7.55 -11.78 -16.03
N SER A 254 6.75 -10.90 -15.42
CA SER A 254 5.82 -11.31 -14.36
C SER A 254 4.37 -11.45 -14.82
N ASN A 255 3.81 -12.64 -14.60
CA ASN A 255 2.38 -12.93 -14.53
C ASN A 255 1.98 -13.49 -13.14
N LEU A 256 2.83 -13.26 -12.12
CA LEU A 256 2.68 -13.87 -10.79
C LEU A 256 1.44 -13.39 -10.04
N VAL A 257 1.05 -12.13 -10.25
CA VAL A 257 -0.12 -11.49 -9.65
C VAL A 257 -1.10 -11.14 -10.75
N SER A 258 -2.40 -11.37 -10.52
CA SER A 258 -3.41 -11.01 -11.51
C SER A 258 -3.44 -9.49 -11.73
N LYS A 259 -3.68 -9.09 -12.97
CA LYS A 259 -3.82 -7.66 -13.32
C LYS A 259 -4.98 -7.01 -12.56
N SER A 260 -6.05 -7.77 -12.28
CA SER A 260 -7.21 -7.32 -11.52
C SER A 260 -6.87 -7.01 -10.06
N ALA A 261 -6.01 -7.80 -9.42
CA ALA A 261 -5.52 -7.51 -8.09
C ALA A 261 -4.63 -6.26 -8.08
N LEU A 262 -3.71 -6.14 -9.03
CA LEU A 262 -2.87 -4.93 -9.16
C LEU A 262 -3.73 -3.67 -9.38
N ASN A 263 -4.71 -3.72 -10.28
CA ASN A 263 -5.64 -2.62 -10.51
C ASN A 263 -6.40 -2.24 -9.24
N ALA A 264 -6.83 -3.22 -8.43
CA ALA A 264 -7.51 -2.97 -7.16
C ALA A 264 -6.62 -2.20 -6.16
N HIS A 265 -5.30 -2.34 -6.22
CA HIS A 265 -4.36 -1.58 -5.39
C HIS A 265 -4.01 -0.20 -5.98
N TYR A 266 -3.86 -0.09 -7.31
CA TYR A 266 -3.39 1.11 -8.00
C TYR A 266 -4.48 2.12 -8.35
N LEU A 267 -5.70 1.66 -8.63
CA LEU A 267 -6.79 2.51 -9.12
C LEU A 267 -7.78 2.88 -8.01
N VAL A 268 -7.89 2.02 -6.99
CA VAL A 268 -8.85 2.19 -5.90
C VAL A 268 -8.19 1.94 -4.53
N SER A 269 -8.91 2.35 -3.48
CA SER A 269 -8.64 2.00 -2.09
C SER A 269 -9.87 1.28 -1.54
N THR A 270 -9.72 0.02 -1.15
CA THR A 270 -10.79 -0.76 -0.51
C THR A 270 -11.06 -0.20 0.88
N LEU A 271 -12.32 0.08 1.19
CA LEU A 271 -12.71 0.62 2.49
C LEU A 271 -12.98 -0.54 3.44
N SER A 272 -12.25 -0.60 4.56
CA SER A 272 -12.55 -1.57 5.62
C SER A 272 -13.82 -1.15 6.36
N SER A 273 -14.53 -2.13 6.93
CA SER A 273 -15.76 -1.91 7.71
C SER A 273 -15.55 -1.00 8.93
N SER A 274 -14.30 -0.81 9.36
CA SER A 274 -13.91 0.08 10.46
C SER A 274 -13.72 1.54 10.02
N SER A 275 -13.71 1.83 8.73
CA SER A 275 -13.49 3.18 8.22
C SER A 275 -14.78 3.99 8.25
N LYS A 276 -14.78 5.15 8.93
CA LYS A 276 -15.90 6.11 8.99
C LYS A 276 -16.07 6.88 7.68
N ASN A 277 -15.99 6.21 6.54
CA ASN A 277 -16.16 6.87 5.25
C ASN A 277 -17.64 7.03 4.95
N SER A 278 -18.04 8.26 4.65
CA SER A 278 -19.40 8.59 4.24
C SER A 278 -19.55 8.37 2.74
N PRO A 279 -20.74 7.98 2.23
CA PRO A 279 -21.04 8.04 0.80
C PRO A 279 -20.79 9.44 0.21
N SER A 280 -20.83 10.49 1.03
CA SER A 280 -20.59 11.87 0.62
C SER A 280 -19.13 12.21 0.35
N THR A 281 -18.20 11.36 0.77
CA THR A 281 -16.77 11.65 0.61
C THR A 281 -16.39 11.55 -0.86
N ARG A 282 -15.68 12.55 -1.36
CA ARG A 282 -15.19 12.60 -2.74
C ARG A 282 -14.47 11.30 -3.18
N GLY A 283 -14.90 10.77 -4.33
CA GLY A 283 -14.37 9.58 -4.97
C GLY A 283 -14.87 8.27 -4.39
N VAL A 284 -15.70 8.28 -3.34
CA VAL A 284 -16.26 7.06 -2.77
C VAL A 284 -17.25 6.43 -3.75
N VAL A 285 -17.13 5.12 -3.92
CA VAL A 285 -18.04 4.26 -4.65
C VAL A 285 -18.87 3.49 -3.63
N SER A 286 -20.16 3.79 -3.62
CA SER A 286 -21.13 3.20 -2.69
C SER A 286 -22.10 2.29 -3.45
N VAL A 287 -22.17 1.03 -3.05
CA VAL A 287 -23.12 0.06 -3.61
C VAL A 287 -24.52 0.37 -3.10
N ILE A 288 -25.50 0.35 -3.99
CA ILE A 288 -26.90 0.64 -3.68
C ILE A 288 -27.68 -0.68 -3.58
N ASP A 289 -28.54 -0.79 -2.57
CA ASP A 289 -29.50 -1.88 -2.51
C ASP A 289 -30.60 -1.72 -3.59
N ARG A 290 -30.81 -2.77 -4.39
CA ARG A 290 -31.79 -2.72 -5.49
C ARG A 290 -33.22 -2.66 -5.03
N GLY A 291 -33.55 -3.38 -3.94
CA GLY A 291 -34.88 -3.35 -3.37
C GLY A 291 -35.23 -1.93 -2.91
N ALA A 292 -34.28 -1.26 -2.26
CA ALA A 292 -34.39 0.12 -1.86
C ALA A 292 -34.50 1.08 -3.05
N TRP A 293 -33.72 0.87 -4.12
CA TRP A 293 -33.82 1.64 -5.37
C TRP A 293 -35.24 1.59 -5.93
N ASP A 294 -35.77 0.39 -6.17
CA ASP A 294 -37.07 0.23 -6.82
C ASP A 294 -38.23 0.68 -5.93
N ALA A 295 -38.08 0.57 -4.60
CA ALA A 295 -39.10 1.00 -3.65
C ALA A 295 -39.11 2.51 -3.38
N HIS A 296 -37.96 3.19 -3.40
CA HIS A 296 -37.84 4.57 -2.88
C HIS A 296 -37.25 5.58 -3.88
N GLN A 297 -36.70 5.13 -5.01
CA GLN A 297 -36.00 6.01 -5.96
C GLN A 297 -36.54 5.93 -7.39
N LEU A 298 -37.70 5.29 -7.61
CA LEU A 298 -38.29 5.19 -8.95
C LEU A 298 -38.53 6.56 -9.59
N GLU A 299 -38.89 7.58 -8.80
CA GLU A 299 -39.08 8.95 -9.28
C GLU A 299 -37.77 9.62 -9.73
N LEU A 300 -36.64 9.28 -9.11
CA LEU A 300 -35.33 9.82 -9.46
C LEU A 300 -34.83 9.27 -10.80
N TRP A 301 -35.09 7.98 -11.04
CA TRP A 301 -34.53 7.25 -12.16
C TRP A 301 -35.52 7.00 -13.31
N GLY A 302 -36.82 7.18 -13.05
CA GLY A 302 -37.94 7.02 -13.97
C GLY A 302 -38.22 5.57 -14.39
N GLN A 303 -37.40 4.61 -13.95
CA GLN A 303 -37.44 3.20 -14.35
C GLN A 303 -36.90 2.31 -13.22
N THR A 304 -37.14 1.00 -13.31
CA THR A 304 -36.55 0.02 -12.40
C THR A 304 -35.03 0.02 -12.51
N CYS A 305 -34.34 -0.38 -11.44
CA CYS A 305 -32.88 -0.46 -11.41
C CYS A 305 -32.34 -1.28 -12.58
N ASN A 306 -32.93 -2.45 -12.83
CA ASN A 306 -32.53 -3.34 -13.93
C ASN A 306 -32.69 -2.67 -15.31
N ASP A 307 -33.80 -1.98 -15.56
CA ASP A 307 -34.03 -1.30 -16.84
C ASP A 307 -33.00 -0.19 -17.08
N VAL A 308 -32.69 0.60 -16.04
CA VAL A 308 -31.67 1.64 -16.10
C VAL A 308 -30.30 1.04 -16.40
N LEU A 309 -29.91 -0.02 -15.67
CA LEU A 309 -28.62 -0.68 -15.85
C LEU A 309 -28.47 -1.24 -17.27
N VAL A 310 -29.47 -1.99 -17.74
CA VAL A 310 -29.49 -2.58 -19.09
C VAL A 310 -29.37 -1.51 -20.17
N LYS A 311 -30.20 -0.47 -20.09
CA LYS A 311 -30.24 0.60 -21.09
C LYS A 311 -28.95 1.41 -21.13
N GLU A 312 -28.33 1.63 -19.98
CA GLU A 312 -27.15 2.49 -19.86
C GLU A 312 -25.85 1.74 -20.20
N PHE A 313 -25.61 0.59 -19.55
CA PHE A 313 -24.29 -0.04 -19.55
C PHE A 313 -24.12 -1.18 -20.56
N PHE A 314 -25.20 -1.74 -21.11
CA PHE A 314 -25.14 -2.93 -21.94
C PHE A 314 -25.42 -2.64 -23.42
N LEU A 315 -24.84 -3.46 -24.30
CA LEU A 315 -25.05 -3.37 -25.73
C LEU A 315 -26.51 -3.70 -26.09
N PRO A 316 -27.11 -3.00 -27.09
CA PRO A 316 -28.45 -3.32 -27.55
C PRO A 316 -28.58 -4.78 -28.01
N ALA A 317 -29.78 -5.35 -27.86
CA ALA A 317 -30.16 -6.71 -28.27
C ALA A 317 -29.55 -7.88 -27.48
N GLN A 318 -28.82 -7.61 -26.39
CA GLN A 318 -28.43 -8.66 -25.45
C GLN A 318 -29.63 -9.12 -24.60
N LYS A 319 -29.68 -10.43 -24.31
CA LYS A 319 -30.66 -11.01 -23.38
C LYS A 319 -29.95 -11.49 -22.13
N PHE A 320 -30.50 -11.14 -20.98
CA PHE A 320 -29.93 -11.44 -19.69
C PHE A 320 -30.84 -12.38 -18.93
N ASP A 321 -30.28 -13.44 -18.34
CA ASP A 321 -31.03 -14.27 -17.41
C ASP A 321 -31.14 -13.58 -16.04
N LYS A 322 -32.07 -14.07 -15.22
CA LYS A 322 -32.31 -13.50 -13.89
C LYS A 322 -31.06 -13.60 -13.01
N LYS A 323 -30.31 -14.69 -13.11
CA LYS A 323 -29.11 -14.94 -12.30
C LYS A 323 -28.02 -13.91 -12.57
N PHE A 324 -27.76 -13.60 -13.84
CA PHE A 324 -26.82 -12.56 -14.24
C PHE A 324 -27.30 -11.20 -13.78
N MET A 325 -28.58 -10.89 -14.02
CA MET A 325 -29.15 -9.63 -13.54
C MET A 325 -28.96 -9.52 -12.05
N ASP A 326 -29.30 -10.50 -11.24
CA ASP A 326 -29.15 -10.50 -9.77
C ASP A 326 -27.68 -10.41 -9.30
N SER A 327 -26.70 -10.75 -10.15
CA SER A 327 -25.27 -10.67 -9.82
C SER A 327 -24.64 -9.28 -9.96
N LEU A 328 -25.29 -8.35 -10.65
CA LEU A 328 -24.80 -6.97 -10.79
C LEU A 328 -24.79 -6.24 -9.43
N SER A 329 -23.97 -5.22 -9.27
CA SER A 329 -24.01 -4.38 -8.07
C SER A 329 -24.08 -2.92 -8.50
N PRO A 330 -25.29 -2.31 -8.55
CA PRO A 330 -25.40 -0.90 -8.87
C PRO A 330 -24.69 -0.08 -7.80
N CYS A 331 -24.03 1.00 -8.21
CA CYS A 331 -23.31 1.85 -7.30
C CYS A 331 -23.41 3.31 -7.71
N VAL A 332 -23.07 4.21 -6.79
CA VAL A 332 -22.88 5.64 -7.07
C VAL A 332 -21.48 6.06 -6.73
N VAL A 333 -20.94 6.96 -7.54
CA VAL A 333 -19.61 7.53 -7.37
C VAL A 333 -19.73 9.01 -7.08
N THR A 334 -19.15 9.45 -5.98
CA THR A 334 -19.22 10.84 -5.54
C THR A 334 -18.18 11.69 -6.26
N LEU A 335 -18.63 12.68 -7.02
CA LEU A 335 -17.81 13.56 -7.87
C LEU A 335 -17.84 15.02 -7.39
N THR A 336 -18.22 15.29 -6.14
CA THR A 336 -18.20 16.65 -5.60
C THR A 336 -16.77 17.23 -5.70
N PRO A 337 -16.61 18.49 -6.18
CA PRO A 337 -15.30 19.13 -6.25
C PRO A 337 -14.65 19.25 -4.87
N GLU A 338 -13.32 19.18 -4.81
CA GLU A 338 -12.57 19.31 -3.55
C GLU A 338 -12.81 20.66 -2.88
N CYS A 339 -12.90 21.75 -3.66
CA CYS A 339 -13.16 23.08 -3.12
C CYS A 339 -14.54 23.21 -2.45
N ASP A 340 -15.54 22.46 -2.92
CA ASP A 340 -16.88 22.47 -2.33
C ASP A 340 -16.87 21.66 -1.01
N ASP A 341 -16.25 20.47 -1.01
CA ASP A 341 -16.10 19.61 0.17
C ASP A 341 -15.31 20.30 1.30
N VAL A 342 -14.20 20.97 0.96
CA VAL A 342 -13.31 21.69 1.90
C VAL A 342 -14.01 22.86 2.60
N GLN A 343 -14.93 23.55 1.92
CA GLN A 343 -15.59 24.73 2.47
C GLN A 343 -16.76 24.40 3.41
N GLY A 344 -17.11 23.12 3.59
CA GLY A 344 -18.16 22.68 4.54
C GLY A 344 -19.58 23.19 4.22
N LYS A 345 -19.79 23.75 3.03
CA LYS A 345 -21.06 24.38 2.59
C LYS A 345 -21.89 23.49 1.66
N VAL A 346 -21.58 22.20 1.58
CA VAL A 346 -22.23 21.29 0.61
C VAL A 346 -23.57 20.79 1.15
N GLY A 347 -24.65 21.49 0.81
CA GLY A 347 -26.02 21.01 1.03
C GLY A 347 -26.42 19.85 0.12
N SER A 348 -25.77 19.71 -1.05
CA SER A 348 -26.04 18.66 -2.02
C SER A 348 -24.76 18.19 -2.69
N TYR A 349 -24.54 16.87 -2.72
CA TYR A 349 -23.37 16.24 -3.30
C TYR A 349 -23.67 15.73 -4.71
N ARG A 350 -22.64 15.65 -5.54
CA ARG A 350 -22.71 15.23 -6.94
C ARG A 350 -22.42 13.74 -7.07
N TYR A 351 -23.32 13.01 -7.71
CA TYR A 351 -23.20 11.57 -7.89
C TYR A 351 -23.31 11.16 -9.35
N LEU A 352 -22.48 10.20 -9.75
CA LEU A 352 -22.59 9.49 -11.03
C LEU A 352 -23.07 8.06 -10.77
N LEU A 353 -23.94 7.55 -11.64
CA LEU A 353 -24.32 6.15 -11.63
C LEU A 353 -23.18 5.28 -12.14
N GLY A 354 -22.91 4.17 -11.46
CA GLY A 354 -22.03 3.11 -11.90
C GLY A 354 -22.63 1.72 -11.66
N VAL A 355 -21.91 0.72 -12.13
CA VAL A 355 -22.22 -0.69 -11.89
C VAL A 355 -20.93 -1.49 -11.76
N LEU A 356 -20.92 -2.38 -10.78
CA LEU A 356 -19.94 -3.45 -10.63
C LEU A 356 -20.51 -4.72 -11.28
N ILE A 357 -19.82 -5.19 -12.31
CA ILE A 357 -20.24 -6.35 -13.11
C ILE A 357 -19.27 -7.50 -12.85
N PRO A 358 -19.71 -8.68 -12.38
CA PRO A 358 -18.83 -9.85 -12.25
C PRO A 358 -18.10 -10.15 -13.56
N TYR A 359 -16.79 -10.23 -13.50
CA TYR A 359 -15.97 -10.28 -14.70
C TYR A 359 -15.79 -11.71 -15.22
N SER A 360 -16.02 -11.88 -16.53
CA SER A 360 -15.54 -13.00 -17.34
C SER A 360 -15.45 -12.55 -18.80
N ASP A 361 -14.65 -13.23 -19.61
CA ASP A 361 -14.53 -12.90 -21.04
C ASP A 361 -15.88 -12.99 -21.79
N SER A 362 -16.75 -13.93 -21.41
CA SER A 362 -18.10 -14.05 -21.95
C SER A 362 -18.98 -12.87 -21.54
N VAL A 363 -18.95 -12.48 -20.27
CA VAL A 363 -19.76 -11.36 -19.75
C VAL A 363 -19.29 -10.02 -20.34
N ARG A 364 -18.00 -9.85 -20.62
CA ARG A 364 -17.47 -8.64 -21.25
C ARG A 364 -18.13 -8.32 -22.59
N SER A 365 -18.52 -9.35 -23.34
CA SER A 365 -19.21 -9.18 -24.63
C SER A 365 -20.60 -8.53 -24.51
N PHE A 366 -21.17 -8.50 -23.31
CA PHE A 366 -22.47 -7.89 -23.05
C PHE A 366 -22.42 -6.36 -23.03
N TYR A 367 -21.30 -5.77 -22.62
CA TYR A 367 -21.15 -4.32 -22.46
C TYR A 367 -20.04 -3.70 -23.32
N TYR A 368 -19.18 -4.51 -23.94
CA TYR A 368 -18.09 -4.04 -24.79
C TYR A 368 -18.01 -4.80 -26.12
N SER A 369 -18.04 -4.06 -27.23
CA SER A 369 -17.88 -4.62 -28.58
C SER A 369 -16.40 -4.68 -28.96
N LYS A 370 -15.82 -5.87 -29.01
CA LYS A 370 -14.42 -6.06 -29.45
C LYS A 370 -14.19 -5.59 -30.90
N SER A 371 -15.17 -5.79 -31.79
CA SER A 371 -15.06 -5.41 -33.21
C SER A 371 -15.12 -3.90 -33.43
N LYS A 372 -16.01 -3.19 -32.72
CA LYS A 372 -16.15 -1.74 -32.81
C LYS A 372 -15.26 -0.98 -31.81
N ARG A 373 -14.58 -1.69 -30.90
CA ARG A 373 -13.77 -1.16 -29.79
C ARG A 373 -14.49 -0.10 -28.95
N GLN A 374 -15.77 -0.32 -28.65
CA GLN A 374 -16.63 0.65 -27.97
C GLN A 374 -17.59 -0.01 -26.97
N TYR A 375 -18.01 0.76 -25.97
CA TYR A 375 -19.08 0.42 -25.02
C TYR A 375 -20.47 0.70 -25.62
N SER A 376 -21.52 0.41 -24.84
CA SER A 376 -22.92 0.74 -25.16
C SER A 376 -23.12 2.20 -25.56
N ASN A 377 -22.43 3.11 -24.89
CA ASN A 377 -22.43 4.52 -25.20
C ASN A 377 -21.07 5.16 -24.83
N LEU A 378 -20.78 6.32 -25.42
CA LEU A 378 -19.49 7.00 -25.23
C LEU A 378 -19.30 7.57 -23.81
N SER A 379 -20.37 7.72 -23.02
CA SER A 379 -20.30 8.29 -21.67
C SER A 379 -19.83 7.29 -20.61
N ILE A 380 -19.67 6.02 -20.98
CA ILE A 380 -19.17 4.99 -20.10
C ILE A 380 -17.67 5.18 -19.90
N PHE A 381 -17.30 5.43 -18.65
CA PHE A 381 -15.94 5.38 -18.15
C PHE A 381 -15.67 4.00 -17.57
N ASP A 382 -14.66 3.30 -18.07
CA ASP A 382 -14.24 2.00 -17.58
C ASP A 382 -13.05 2.16 -16.64
N VAL A 383 -13.27 1.92 -15.34
CA VAL A 383 -12.19 1.93 -14.35
C VAL A 383 -11.29 0.70 -14.53
N GLY A 384 -11.79 -0.36 -15.15
CA GLY A 384 -11.10 -1.63 -15.36
C GLY A 384 -11.63 -2.75 -14.47
N VAL A 385 -10.95 -3.90 -14.56
CA VAL A 385 -11.25 -5.08 -13.74
C VAL A 385 -10.49 -4.98 -12.43
N LEU A 386 -11.20 -5.19 -11.31
CA LEU A 386 -10.73 -5.05 -9.94
C LEU A 386 -11.05 -6.33 -9.16
N SER A 387 -10.06 -6.90 -8.48
CA SER A 387 -10.30 -7.98 -7.51
C SER A 387 -10.70 -7.38 -6.16
N ILE A 388 -11.98 -7.39 -5.82
CA ILE A 388 -12.54 -6.72 -4.63
C ILE A 388 -13.63 -7.57 -3.98
N ASP A 389 -13.86 -7.33 -2.69
CA ASP A 389 -15.00 -7.90 -1.96
C ASP A 389 -16.13 -6.87 -1.87
N VAL A 390 -17.29 -7.23 -2.41
CA VAL A 390 -18.51 -6.40 -2.38
C VAL A 390 -19.57 -6.94 -1.42
N GLY A 391 -19.29 -8.02 -0.70
CA GLY A 391 -20.20 -8.67 0.26
C GLY A 391 -20.35 -10.18 0.08
N ASP A 392 -19.70 -10.76 -0.93
CA ASP A 392 -19.77 -12.17 -1.32
C ASP A 392 -18.39 -12.80 -1.56
N GLY A 393 -17.36 -12.23 -0.93
CA GLY A 393 -15.96 -12.63 -1.02
C GLY A 393 -15.22 -11.91 -2.15
N VAL A 394 -13.89 -12.04 -2.16
CA VAL A 394 -13.04 -11.40 -3.18
C VAL A 394 -13.26 -12.05 -4.54
N LYS A 395 -13.73 -11.26 -5.51
CA LYS A 395 -13.92 -11.67 -6.91
C LYS A 395 -13.53 -10.55 -7.86
N ASP A 396 -13.40 -10.89 -9.14
CA ASP A 396 -13.11 -9.91 -10.18
C ASP A 396 -14.40 -9.22 -10.64
N TYR A 397 -14.43 -7.90 -10.55
CA TYR A 397 -15.51 -7.05 -11.03
C TYR A 397 -14.98 -6.01 -12.02
N CYS A 398 -15.72 -5.75 -13.09
CA CYS A 398 -15.53 -4.58 -13.93
C CYS A 398 -16.36 -3.42 -13.36
N LEU A 399 -15.72 -2.29 -13.05
CA LEU A 399 -16.42 -1.09 -12.62
C LEU A 399 -16.63 -0.14 -13.80
N LEU A 400 -17.89 0.03 -14.20
CA LEU A 400 -18.29 1.00 -15.23
C LEU A 400 -19.05 2.16 -14.60
N ILE A 401 -18.78 3.38 -15.05
CA ILE A 401 -19.41 4.61 -14.55
C ILE A 401 -20.00 5.39 -15.72
N SER A 402 -21.28 5.74 -15.67
CA SER A 402 -21.92 6.56 -16.69
C SER A 402 -21.78 8.04 -16.36
N SER A 403 -21.16 8.78 -17.27
CA SER A 403 -21.08 10.24 -17.22
C SER A 403 -22.38 10.93 -17.66
N ASN A 404 -23.33 10.19 -18.25
CA ASN A 404 -24.65 10.71 -18.64
C ASN A 404 -25.67 10.65 -17.50
N ARG A 405 -25.45 9.80 -16.50
CA ARG A 405 -26.38 9.57 -15.39
C ARG A 405 -25.87 10.24 -14.14
N PHE A 406 -26.15 11.54 -14.08
CA PHE A 406 -25.75 12.44 -13.01
C PHE A 406 -26.96 12.91 -12.20
N PHE A 407 -26.80 13.02 -10.88
CA PHE A 407 -27.75 13.69 -10.01
C PHE A 407 -27.04 14.37 -8.83
N ALA A 408 -27.70 15.34 -8.21
CA ALA A 408 -27.21 16.03 -7.02
C ALA A 408 -28.24 15.97 -5.89
N LYS A 409 -27.84 15.46 -4.72
CA LYS A 409 -28.71 15.33 -3.54
C LYS A 409 -27.94 15.39 -2.21
N PRO A 410 -28.61 15.70 -1.09
CA PRO A 410 -28.08 15.42 0.24
C PRO A 410 -27.78 13.93 0.40
N THR A 411 -26.73 13.61 1.17
CA THR A 411 -26.32 12.21 1.43
C THR A 411 -27.35 11.42 2.22
N THR A 412 -28.12 12.10 3.07
CA THR A 412 -29.24 11.51 3.81
C THR A 412 -30.28 10.89 2.88
N ASP A 413 -30.37 11.37 1.64
CA ASP A 413 -31.37 10.94 0.67
C ASP A 413 -30.85 9.75 -0.17
N LEU A 414 -29.57 9.41 -0.06
CA LEU A 414 -28.98 8.17 -0.59
C LEU A 414 -29.22 7.00 0.38
N LEU A 415 -30.48 6.79 0.73
CA LEU A 415 -30.90 5.69 1.60
C LEU A 415 -30.34 4.37 1.06
N HIS A 416 -29.66 3.61 1.93
CA HIS A 416 -29.09 2.29 1.65
C HIS A 416 -27.89 2.24 0.67
N ALA A 417 -27.16 3.35 0.52
CA ALA A 417 -25.84 3.32 -0.13
C ALA A 417 -24.75 2.91 0.86
N VAL A 418 -24.02 1.83 0.56
CA VAL A 418 -22.94 1.30 1.39
C VAL A 418 -21.59 1.57 0.72
N PRO A 419 -20.72 2.41 1.31
CA PRO A 419 -19.36 2.63 0.82
C PRO A 419 -18.58 1.33 0.76
N LYS A 420 -17.96 1.02 -0.39
CA LYS A 420 -17.14 -0.19 -0.58
C LYS A 420 -15.69 0.12 -0.91
N LEU A 421 -15.48 1.12 -1.76
CA LEU A 421 -14.15 1.52 -2.20
C LEU A 421 -14.12 3.03 -2.48
N ARG A 422 -12.92 3.58 -2.62
CA ARG A 422 -12.69 4.96 -3.04
C ARG A 422 -11.78 4.95 -4.27
N LEU A 423 -12.16 5.67 -5.31
CA LEU A 423 -11.27 5.92 -6.45
C LEU A 423 -10.06 6.72 -5.99
N ARG A 424 -8.86 6.29 -6.39
CA ARG A 424 -7.65 7.08 -6.13
C ARG A 424 -7.65 8.35 -6.97
N ARG A 425 -6.86 9.33 -6.54
CA ARG A 425 -6.84 10.69 -7.09
C ARG A 425 -6.73 10.71 -8.63
N ALA A 426 -5.75 10.02 -9.20
CA ALA A 426 -5.55 9.98 -10.65
C ALA A 426 -6.78 9.44 -11.41
N THR A 427 -7.33 8.31 -10.97
CA THR A 427 -8.54 7.71 -11.55
C THR A 427 -9.76 8.61 -11.42
N LEU A 428 -9.89 9.29 -10.28
CA LEU A 428 -10.98 10.24 -10.05
C LEU A 428 -10.85 11.50 -10.90
N GLU A 429 -9.63 12.01 -11.09
CA GLU A 429 -9.36 13.16 -11.97
C GLU A 429 -9.66 12.82 -13.43
N GLU A 430 -9.29 11.61 -13.88
CA GLU A 430 -9.64 11.10 -15.21
C GLU A 430 -11.15 10.99 -15.39
N LEU A 431 -11.86 10.40 -14.43
CA LEU A 431 -13.33 10.36 -14.41
C LEU A 431 -13.93 11.78 -14.44
N SER A 432 -13.38 12.71 -13.66
CA SER A 432 -13.84 14.10 -13.60
C SER A 432 -13.70 14.79 -14.95
N HIS A 433 -12.57 14.57 -15.63
CA HIS A 433 -12.32 15.09 -16.97
C HIS A 433 -13.25 14.47 -18.00
N HIS A 434 -13.44 13.15 -17.93
CA HIS A 434 -14.38 12.42 -18.78
C HIS A 434 -15.80 12.96 -18.64
N TYR A 435 -16.27 13.12 -17.40
CA TYR A 435 -17.55 13.72 -17.08
C TYR A 435 -17.68 15.15 -17.64
N ALA A 436 -16.70 16.02 -17.40
CA ALA A 436 -16.74 17.39 -17.90
C ALA A 436 -16.82 17.48 -19.43
N THR A 437 -16.11 16.59 -20.13
CA THR A 437 -16.14 16.49 -21.60
C THR A 437 -17.51 16.03 -22.11
N HIS A 438 -18.16 15.11 -21.39
CA HIS A 438 -19.48 14.61 -21.73
C HIS A 438 -20.62 15.59 -21.40
N ALA A 439 -20.58 16.20 -20.23
CA ALA A 439 -21.58 17.15 -19.77
C ALA A 439 -21.63 18.44 -20.62
N ARG A 440 -20.51 18.83 -21.24
CA ARG A 440 -20.40 20.07 -22.02
C ARG A 440 -20.71 19.95 -23.50
N ARG A 441 -21.10 18.77 -24.02
CA ARG A 441 -21.33 18.57 -25.47
C ARG A 441 -22.41 19.53 -26.00
N PRO A 442 -22.06 20.57 -26.77
CA PRO A 442 -23.04 21.48 -27.34
C PRO A 442 -23.83 20.70 -28.39
N GLY A 443 -25.16 20.69 -28.27
CA GLY A 443 -26.02 20.17 -29.32
C GLY A 443 -25.94 21.07 -30.53
N VAL A 444 -25.15 20.70 -31.54
CA VAL A 444 -25.17 21.37 -32.84
C VAL A 444 -26.12 20.58 -33.73
N MET A 445 -27.29 21.14 -34.02
CA MET A 445 -28.13 20.61 -35.10
C MET A 445 -27.38 20.79 -36.42
N ARG A 446 -26.99 19.67 -37.03
CA ARG A 446 -26.46 19.62 -38.39
C ARG A 446 -27.48 18.88 -39.25
N PHE A 447 -27.98 19.56 -40.26
CA PHE A 447 -28.79 18.92 -41.29
C PHE A 447 -27.84 18.16 -42.22
N SER A 448 -27.90 16.84 -42.21
CA SER A 448 -27.14 16.01 -43.15
C SER A 448 -27.78 16.10 -44.53
N LEU A 449 -26.99 16.46 -45.55
CA LEU A 449 -27.36 16.28 -46.95
C LEU A 449 -26.96 14.87 -47.39
N TYR A 450 -27.67 13.85 -46.90
CA TYR A 450 -27.71 12.51 -47.49
C TYR A 450 -29.07 11.88 -47.27
#